data_AF-A0AAN5C0A4-F1
#
_entry.id   AF-A0AAN5C0A4-F1
#
_cell.length_a   1.000
_cell.length_b   1.000
_cell.length_c   1.000
_cell.angle_alpha   90.00
_cell.angle_beta   90.00
_cell.angle_gamma   90.00
#
_symmetry.space_group_name_H-M   'P 1'
#
loop_
_entity.id
_entity.type
_entity.pdbx_description
1 polymer ?
#
loop_
_entity_poly.entity_id
_entity_poly.type
_entity_poly.pdbx_seq_one_letter_code
_entity_poly.pdbx_strand_id
1 'polypeptide(L)'
;MRVAQREGCQFVSHGATGKGNDQVRFELAFYAIQPSIKIIAPWRDPKFFKRFAGRNDLLDYAAQTGIPVTSTKAKPWSMDANSAHCSYEAGVLEDPNHTPPADMWTMTADPLNAPNEPADITIQFEQGIPTKLVTPEKTYTDSVELFNALNKLGYTHGVGRIDIVENRFIGLKSRGCYDCTHYPSSPVTHYPVANHVLAPAMTILRAAHLDLEGLVLDGQVRSLRDQFVTHNWSILLYNGYYFSPEREFIENSLKFSQKRVNGEVRVRLYKGSPYILGRSSSTEKLYDAEEASMDSLEDFEPTDTTGFIAISSIRYTSCPHKTAETPHSESHNSAPATPTAHQAHPEHSPSAEAGSNSTTPPIHSASYSDSTRAEYSPRYQSAADSASDTPYRTTQPPALSTDPGTPVDAPTSTDYEYALAYPESTNTVARTAPTELSTATAHTAE
;
A
#
# COMPACT_ATOMS: atom_id res chain seq x y z
N MET A 1 2.52 -14.09 -25.39
CA MET A 1 2.27 -13.32 -26.63
C MET A 1 3.49 -13.16 -27.51
N ARG A 2 4.61 -12.58 -27.05
CA ARG A 2 5.85 -12.46 -27.85
C ARG A 2 6.27 -13.79 -28.53
N VAL A 3 6.28 -14.89 -27.77
CA VAL A 3 6.58 -16.23 -28.31
C VAL A 3 5.52 -16.66 -29.34
N ALA A 4 4.23 -16.49 -29.04
CA ALA A 4 3.16 -16.83 -29.98
C ALA A 4 3.29 -16.08 -31.32
N GLN A 5 3.68 -14.80 -31.29
CA GLN A 5 3.93 -14.01 -32.51
C GLN A 5 5.16 -14.52 -33.27
N ARG A 6 6.27 -14.79 -32.56
CA ARG A 6 7.50 -15.33 -33.15
C ARG A 6 7.25 -16.67 -33.86
N GLU A 7 6.44 -17.53 -33.23
CA GLU A 7 6.14 -18.88 -33.73
C GLU A 7 4.91 -18.92 -34.66
N GLY A 8 4.29 -17.78 -34.98
CA GLY A 8 3.10 -17.72 -35.85
C GLY A 8 1.87 -18.44 -35.29
N CYS A 9 1.74 -18.53 -33.96
CA CYS A 9 0.65 -19.23 -33.29
C CYS A 9 -0.67 -18.46 -33.42
N GLN A 10 -1.72 -19.16 -33.87
CA GLN A 10 -3.09 -18.62 -33.90
C GLN A 10 -3.84 -18.78 -32.57
N PHE A 11 -3.32 -19.62 -31.67
CA PHE A 11 -3.95 -19.98 -30.42
C PHE A 11 -2.97 -19.81 -29.26
N VAL A 12 -3.51 -19.44 -28.10
CA VAL A 12 -2.84 -19.52 -26.79
C VAL A 12 -3.71 -20.33 -25.84
N SER A 13 -3.11 -20.96 -24.84
CA SER A 13 -3.82 -21.76 -23.85
C SER A 13 -3.32 -21.46 -22.43
N HIS A 14 -4.19 -21.62 -21.44
CA HIS A 14 -3.84 -21.54 -20.03
C HIS A 14 -4.56 -22.62 -19.22
N GLY A 15 -3.97 -23.01 -18.09
CA GLY A 15 -4.51 -24.02 -17.17
C GLY A 15 -5.37 -23.46 -16.03
N ALA A 16 -5.64 -22.16 -15.99
CA ALA A 16 -6.45 -21.53 -14.93
C ALA A 16 -7.88 -22.12 -14.88
N THR A 17 -8.42 -22.29 -13.67
CA THR A 17 -9.75 -22.85 -13.44
C THR A 17 -10.85 -21.83 -13.69
N GLY A 18 -12.08 -22.30 -13.95
CA GLY A 18 -13.26 -21.45 -14.15
C GLY A 18 -13.70 -20.63 -12.93
N LYS A 19 -13.12 -20.88 -11.75
CA LYS A 19 -13.42 -20.16 -10.50
C LYS A 19 -12.31 -19.19 -10.08
N GLY A 20 -11.16 -19.21 -10.74
CA GLY A 20 -9.99 -18.38 -10.41
C GLY A 20 -10.06 -16.97 -10.99
N ASN A 21 -9.28 -16.05 -10.43
CA ASN A 21 -9.08 -14.73 -11.02
C ASN A 21 -8.12 -14.80 -12.23
N ASP A 22 -7.21 -15.77 -12.27
CA ASP A 22 -6.15 -15.82 -13.30
C ASP A 22 -6.66 -16.02 -14.73
N GLN A 23 -7.80 -16.70 -14.92
CA GLN A 23 -8.43 -16.78 -16.24
C GLN A 23 -8.72 -15.38 -16.79
N VAL A 24 -9.22 -14.47 -15.94
CA VAL A 24 -9.55 -13.09 -16.34
C VAL A 24 -8.26 -12.33 -16.64
N ARG A 25 -7.24 -12.45 -15.76
CA ARG A 25 -5.94 -11.80 -15.92
C ARG A 25 -5.24 -12.21 -17.22
N PHE A 26 -5.17 -13.51 -17.51
CA PHE A 26 -4.56 -14.02 -18.73
C PHE A 26 -5.32 -13.59 -19.98
N GLU A 27 -6.64 -13.83 -20.02
CA GLU A 27 -7.42 -13.57 -21.22
C GLU A 27 -7.49 -12.09 -21.57
N LEU A 28 -7.68 -11.20 -20.58
CA LEU A 28 -7.64 -9.74 -20.80
C LEU A 28 -6.28 -9.29 -21.31
N ALA A 29 -5.18 -9.82 -20.75
CA ALA A 29 -3.83 -9.52 -21.23
C ALA A 29 -3.59 -9.99 -22.67
N PHE A 30 -4.08 -11.19 -23.02
CA PHE A 30 -3.96 -11.71 -24.38
C PHE A 30 -4.72 -10.84 -25.38
N TYR A 31 -5.95 -10.45 -25.06
CA TYR A 31 -6.76 -9.59 -25.92
C TYR A 31 -6.19 -8.17 -26.04
N ALA A 32 -5.65 -7.61 -24.96
CA ALA A 32 -5.03 -6.28 -25.01
C ALA A 32 -3.81 -6.25 -25.95
N ILE A 33 -3.01 -7.32 -25.99
CA ILE A 33 -1.81 -7.40 -26.84
C ILE A 33 -2.16 -7.81 -28.27
N GLN A 34 -3.09 -8.75 -28.45
CA GLN A 34 -3.51 -9.23 -29.77
C GLN A 34 -5.01 -9.61 -29.75
N PRO A 35 -5.92 -8.69 -30.11
CA PRO A 35 -7.36 -8.92 -30.04
C PRO A 35 -7.86 -10.13 -30.86
N SER A 36 -7.15 -10.49 -31.93
CA SER A 36 -7.50 -11.59 -32.82
C SER A 36 -7.07 -12.97 -32.34
N ILE A 37 -6.31 -13.08 -31.24
CA ILE A 37 -5.81 -14.37 -30.75
C ILE A 37 -6.97 -15.25 -30.26
N LYS A 38 -6.92 -16.54 -30.59
CA LYS A 38 -7.89 -17.51 -30.08
C LYS A 38 -7.38 -18.14 -28.80
N ILE A 39 -8.25 -18.31 -27.81
CA ILE A 39 -7.88 -18.83 -26.49
C ILE A 39 -8.48 -20.21 -26.31
N ILE A 40 -7.65 -21.17 -25.89
CA ILE A 40 -8.07 -22.51 -25.47
C ILE A 40 -7.98 -22.55 -23.94
N ALA A 41 -9.12 -22.53 -23.27
CA ALA A 41 -9.22 -22.63 -21.81
C ALA A 41 -9.89 -23.97 -21.43
N PRO A 42 -9.13 -25.06 -21.20
CA PRO A 42 -9.70 -26.40 -21.00
C PRO A 42 -10.71 -26.46 -19.85
N TRP A 43 -10.45 -25.79 -18.73
CA TRP A 43 -11.37 -25.79 -17.58
C TRP A 43 -12.70 -25.06 -17.80
N ARG A 44 -12.87 -24.40 -18.96
CA ARG A 44 -14.12 -23.80 -19.42
C ARG A 44 -14.75 -24.54 -20.60
N ASP A 45 -14.07 -25.54 -21.17
CA ASP A 45 -14.63 -26.40 -22.22
C ASP A 45 -15.47 -27.53 -21.60
N PRO A 46 -16.77 -27.62 -21.92
CA PRO A 46 -17.64 -28.69 -21.43
C PRO A 46 -17.13 -30.10 -21.69
N LYS A 47 -16.37 -30.33 -22.77
CA LYS A 47 -15.78 -31.65 -23.05
C LYS A 47 -14.70 -32.02 -22.05
N PHE A 48 -13.96 -31.03 -21.55
CA PHE A 48 -12.85 -31.24 -20.64
C PHE A 48 -13.32 -31.29 -19.19
N PHE A 49 -14.01 -30.25 -18.68
CA PHE A 49 -14.37 -30.22 -17.26
C PHE A 49 -15.46 -31.24 -16.86
N LYS A 50 -16.26 -31.75 -17.81
CA LYS A 50 -17.17 -32.87 -17.55
C LYS A 50 -16.44 -34.23 -17.53
N ARG A 51 -15.31 -34.34 -18.23
CA ARG A 51 -14.47 -35.53 -18.22
C ARG A 51 -13.56 -35.58 -17.00
N PHE A 52 -13.06 -34.41 -16.59
CA PHE A 52 -12.18 -34.24 -15.44
C PHE A 52 -12.86 -33.31 -14.45
N ALA A 53 -13.56 -33.88 -13.47
CA ALA A 53 -14.27 -33.12 -12.44
C ALA A 53 -13.29 -32.51 -11.41
N GLY A 54 -12.09 -33.06 -11.29
CA GLY A 54 -11.07 -32.52 -10.41
C GLY A 54 -9.70 -33.18 -10.53
N ARG A 55 -8.85 -32.93 -9.53
CA ARG A 55 -7.45 -33.36 -9.49
C ARG A 55 -7.28 -34.88 -9.56
N ASN A 56 -8.16 -35.65 -8.92
CA ASN A 56 -8.07 -37.12 -8.92
C ASN A 56 -8.22 -37.70 -10.33
N ASP A 57 -9.20 -37.23 -11.11
CA ASP A 57 -9.42 -37.70 -12.48
C ASP A 57 -8.22 -37.39 -13.38
N LEU A 58 -7.54 -36.27 -13.14
CA LEU A 58 -6.32 -35.90 -13.87
C LEU A 58 -5.13 -36.79 -13.50
N LEU A 59 -4.99 -37.17 -12.22
CA LEU A 59 -3.96 -38.11 -11.80
C LEU A 59 -4.19 -39.50 -12.40
N ASP A 60 -5.43 -39.97 -12.42
CA ASP A 60 -5.80 -41.25 -13.01
C ASP A 60 -5.56 -41.23 -14.54
N TYR A 61 -5.91 -40.13 -15.21
CA TYR A 61 -5.60 -39.95 -16.63
C TYR A 61 -4.09 -39.93 -16.90
N ALA A 62 -3.31 -39.22 -16.08
CA ALA A 62 -1.85 -39.20 -16.19
C ALA A 62 -1.25 -40.60 -16.03
N ALA A 63 -1.72 -41.37 -15.04
CA ALA A 63 -1.28 -42.75 -14.82
C ALA A 63 -1.65 -43.67 -16.00
N GLN A 64 -2.88 -43.56 -16.52
CA GLN A 64 -3.34 -44.35 -17.68
C GLN A 64 -2.58 -44.04 -18.97
N THR A 65 -2.13 -42.80 -19.14
CA THR A 65 -1.45 -42.33 -20.35
C THR A 65 0.07 -42.27 -20.22
N GLY A 66 0.62 -42.62 -19.06
CA GLY A 66 2.05 -42.58 -18.79
C GLY A 66 2.65 -41.18 -18.71
N ILE A 67 1.85 -40.15 -18.37
CA ILE A 67 2.34 -38.79 -18.15
C ILE A 67 3.02 -38.74 -16.78
N PRO A 68 4.32 -38.42 -16.70
CA PRO A 68 5.02 -38.33 -15.42
C PRO A 68 4.48 -37.13 -14.62
N VAL A 69 4.01 -37.39 -13.40
CA VAL A 69 3.53 -36.35 -12.48
C VAL A 69 4.22 -36.48 -11.12
N THR A 70 4.70 -35.37 -10.59
CA THR A 70 5.31 -35.27 -9.25
C THR A 70 4.26 -35.06 -8.14
N SER A 71 3.02 -34.78 -8.53
CA SER A 71 1.90 -34.50 -7.62
C SER A 71 1.41 -35.78 -6.93
N THR A 72 1.47 -35.81 -5.61
CA THR A 72 0.89 -36.87 -4.79
C THR A 72 -0.45 -36.43 -4.19
N LYS A 73 -1.27 -37.41 -3.76
CA LYS A 73 -2.51 -37.13 -3.00
C LYS A 73 -2.26 -36.54 -1.60
N ALA A 74 -1.01 -36.49 -1.15
CA ALA A 74 -0.63 -36.19 0.24
C ALA A 74 -0.54 -34.69 0.57
N LYS A 75 -0.42 -33.80 -0.43
CA LYS A 75 -0.45 -32.34 -0.23
C LYS A 75 -1.81 -31.80 -0.70
N PRO A 76 -2.78 -31.58 0.21
CA PRO A 76 -4.16 -31.31 -0.17
C PRO A 76 -4.41 -29.88 -0.66
N TRP A 77 -3.42 -28.99 -0.68
CA TRP A 77 -3.57 -27.61 -1.16
C TRP A 77 -2.90 -27.38 -2.54
N SER A 78 -3.34 -26.34 -3.21
CA SER A 78 -2.72 -25.76 -4.40
C SER A 78 -1.67 -24.73 -3.98
N MET A 79 -0.59 -24.61 -4.75
CA MET A 79 0.48 -23.64 -4.52
C MET A 79 0.76 -22.88 -5.81
N ASP A 80 0.84 -21.55 -5.73
CA ASP A 80 1.43 -20.70 -6.76
C ASP A 80 2.56 -19.88 -6.15
N ALA A 81 3.76 -19.97 -6.71
CA ALA A 81 4.99 -19.45 -6.12
C ALA A 81 5.85 -18.76 -7.18
N ASN A 82 6.31 -17.54 -6.86
CA ASN A 82 6.86 -16.59 -7.83
C ASN A 82 7.41 -15.32 -7.13
N SER A 83 7.29 -14.19 -7.87
CA SER A 83 7.68 -12.81 -7.56
C SER A 83 6.66 -11.69 -7.98
N ALA A 84 5.47 -11.47 -7.37
CA ALA A 84 4.62 -12.47 -6.73
C ALA A 84 4.54 -12.63 -5.18
N HIS A 85 4.72 -13.87 -4.68
CA HIS A 85 4.59 -14.38 -3.31
C HIS A 85 4.81 -15.93 -3.32
N CYS A 86 4.39 -16.65 -2.29
CA CYS A 86 3.77 -17.98 -2.44
C CYS A 86 2.36 -17.95 -1.84
N SER A 87 1.37 -18.39 -2.62
CA SER A 87 -0.01 -18.53 -2.18
C SER A 87 -0.38 -20.00 -2.00
N TYR A 88 -1.24 -20.26 -1.01
CA TYR A 88 -1.79 -21.57 -0.68
C TYR A 88 -3.30 -21.47 -0.61
N GLU A 89 -3.98 -22.34 -1.34
CA GLU A 89 -5.45 -22.39 -1.38
C GLU A 89 -5.96 -23.82 -1.58
N ALA A 90 -7.28 -23.98 -1.50
CA ALA A 90 -8.00 -25.24 -1.70
C ALA A 90 -7.71 -26.34 -0.64
N GLY A 91 -8.49 -27.42 -0.73
CA GLY A 91 -8.38 -28.57 0.17
C GLY A 91 -8.68 -28.22 1.62
N VAL A 92 -7.76 -28.52 2.53
CA VAL A 92 -7.96 -28.30 3.98
C VAL A 92 -8.16 -26.83 4.36
N LEU A 93 -7.69 -25.90 3.52
CA LEU A 93 -7.84 -24.45 3.74
C LEU A 93 -9.22 -23.92 3.33
N GLU A 94 -10.06 -24.72 2.66
CA GLU A 94 -11.41 -24.31 2.28
C GLU A 94 -12.33 -24.11 3.50
N ASP A 95 -12.06 -24.83 4.59
CA ASP A 95 -12.66 -24.53 5.89
C ASP A 95 -11.91 -23.37 6.54
N PRO A 96 -12.52 -22.17 6.69
CA PRO A 96 -11.85 -21.03 7.29
C PRO A 96 -11.54 -21.21 8.78
N ASN A 97 -12.15 -22.19 9.45
CA ASN A 97 -11.88 -22.51 10.85
C ASN A 97 -10.75 -23.53 11.02
N HIS A 98 -10.18 -24.06 9.92
CA HIS A 98 -9.03 -24.94 9.97
C HIS A 98 -7.74 -24.13 10.11
N THR A 99 -6.94 -24.36 11.15
CA THR A 99 -5.64 -23.72 11.32
C THR A 99 -4.68 -24.14 10.20
N PRO A 100 -3.96 -23.22 9.54
CA PRO A 100 -3.00 -23.59 8.50
C PRO A 100 -1.92 -24.54 9.05
N PRO A 101 -1.66 -25.69 8.40
CA PRO A 101 -0.64 -26.64 8.83
C PRO A 101 0.76 -26.00 8.88
N ALA A 102 1.57 -26.38 9.86
CA ALA A 102 2.90 -25.79 10.03
C ALA A 102 3.85 -26.06 8.85
N ASP A 103 3.70 -27.23 8.20
CA ASP A 103 4.47 -27.67 7.03
C ASP A 103 3.97 -27.07 5.71
N MET A 104 2.85 -26.32 5.74
CA MET A 104 2.36 -25.55 4.61
C MET A 104 3.26 -24.35 4.35
N TRP A 105 3.74 -23.68 5.40
CA TRP A 105 4.61 -22.50 5.31
C TRP A 105 6.00 -22.91 4.86
N THR A 106 6.18 -23.08 3.56
CA THR A 106 7.46 -23.51 2.99
C THR A 106 8.49 -22.39 2.93
N MET A 107 8.04 -21.17 3.20
CA MET A 107 8.69 -19.97 2.72
C MET A 107 8.84 -18.91 3.81
N THR A 108 8.61 -19.23 5.08
CA THR A 108 8.93 -18.43 6.27
C THR A 108 9.21 -19.35 7.45
N ALA A 109 10.19 -19.03 8.27
CA ALA A 109 10.32 -19.68 9.57
C ALA A 109 9.05 -19.40 10.41
N ASP A 110 8.69 -20.33 11.28
CA ASP A 110 7.65 -20.05 12.28
C ASP A 110 8.12 -18.88 13.14
N PRO A 111 7.35 -17.78 13.27
CA PRO A 111 7.69 -16.67 14.15
C PRO A 111 8.05 -17.11 15.58
N LEU A 112 7.46 -18.20 16.07
CA LEU A 112 7.80 -18.78 17.38
C LEU A 112 9.22 -19.37 17.43
N ASN A 113 9.68 -19.93 16.31
CA ASN A 113 10.99 -20.57 16.17
C ASN A 113 12.06 -19.66 15.52
N ALA A 114 11.67 -18.47 15.06
CA ALA A 114 12.60 -17.47 14.52
C ALA A 114 13.67 -17.06 15.56
N PRO A 115 14.84 -16.53 15.16
CA PRO A 115 15.90 -16.13 16.08
C PRO A 115 15.42 -15.18 17.20
N ASN A 116 16.03 -15.32 18.38
CA ASN A 116 15.81 -14.40 19.51
C ASN A 116 16.61 -13.10 19.37
N GLU A 117 17.58 -13.05 18.46
CA GLU A 117 18.28 -11.83 18.12
C GLU A 117 17.56 -11.11 16.97
N PRO A 118 17.26 -9.81 17.10
CA PRO A 118 16.70 -9.03 16.01
C PRO A 118 17.76 -8.72 14.94
N ALA A 119 17.32 -8.54 13.69
CA ALA A 119 18.17 -8.03 12.62
C ALA A 119 17.80 -6.59 12.27
N ASP A 120 18.76 -5.68 12.37
CA ASP A 120 18.60 -4.27 11.99
C ASP A 120 19.16 -4.05 10.58
N ILE A 121 18.33 -3.47 9.71
CA ILE A 121 18.66 -3.17 8.32
C ILE A 121 18.31 -1.73 7.99
N THR A 122 18.93 -1.18 6.95
CA THR A 122 18.59 0.14 6.42
C THR A 122 18.26 0.04 4.94
N ILE A 123 17.14 0.64 4.52
CA ILE A 123 16.66 0.64 3.15
C ILE A 123 16.64 2.08 2.64
N GLN A 124 17.35 2.36 1.56
CA GLN A 124 17.31 3.65 0.86
C GLN A 124 16.32 3.58 -0.30
N PHE A 125 15.56 4.66 -0.45
CA PHE A 125 14.64 4.86 -1.55
C PHE A 125 15.04 6.08 -2.37
N GLU A 126 14.81 5.98 -3.67
CA GLU A 126 14.87 7.08 -4.63
C GLU A 126 13.60 7.02 -5.48
N GLN A 127 12.87 8.14 -5.52
CA GLN A 127 11.58 8.26 -6.20
C GLN A 127 10.60 7.12 -5.85
N GLY A 128 10.58 6.71 -4.58
CA GLY A 128 9.73 5.63 -4.07
C GLY A 128 10.23 4.22 -4.39
N ILE A 129 11.34 4.07 -5.11
CA ILE A 129 11.92 2.77 -5.48
C ILE A 129 13.09 2.45 -4.53
N PRO A 130 13.18 1.23 -3.96
CA PRO A 130 14.32 0.84 -3.15
C PRO A 130 15.58 0.71 -4.01
N THR A 131 16.63 1.46 -3.69
CA THR A 131 17.90 1.49 -4.46
C THR A 131 19.08 0.90 -3.71
N LYS A 132 19.02 0.84 -2.37
CA LYS A 132 20.11 0.31 -1.54
C LYS A 132 19.55 -0.36 -0.30
N LEU A 133 20.10 -1.52 0.05
CA LEU A 133 19.87 -2.21 1.31
C LEU A 133 21.21 -2.41 2.01
N VAL A 134 21.28 -2.01 3.27
CA VAL A 134 22.44 -2.24 4.15
C VAL A 134 22.03 -3.23 5.23
N THR A 135 22.73 -4.36 5.29
CA THR A 135 22.63 -5.35 6.38
C THR A 135 23.94 -5.36 7.17
N PRO A 136 24.01 -6.04 8.34
CA PRO A 136 25.26 -6.19 9.08
C PRO A 136 26.39 -6.85 8.27
N GLU A 137 26.06 -7.70 7.31
CA GLU A 137 27.03 -8.48 6.54
C GLU A 137 27.38 -7.87 5.18
N LYS A 138 26.40 -7.26 4.49
CA LYS A 138 26.55 -6.83 3.09
C LYS A 138 25.65 -5.64 2.74
N THR A 139 26.13 -4.83 1.80
CA THR A 139 25.33 -3.82 1.11
C THR A 139 24.92 -4.33 -0.28
N TYR A 140 23.66 -4.13 -0.65
CA TYR A 140 23.07 -4.52 -1.92
C TYR A 140 22.56 -3.29 -2.66
N THR A 141 22.91 -3.15 -3.94
CA THR A 141 22.47 -2.06 -4.83
C THR A 141 21.81 -2.54 -6.11
N ASP A 142 21.98 -3.83 -6.46
CA ASP A 142 21.19 -4.46 -7.52
C ASP A 142 19.78 -4.73 -7.02
N SER A 143 18.77 -4.40 -7.83
CA SER A 143 17.36 -4.47 -7.42
C SER A 143 16.92 -5.90 -7.10
N VAL A 144 17.40 -6.90 -7.86
CA VAL A 144 17.03 -8.31 -7.67
C VAL A 144 17.79 -8.89 -6.48
N GLU A 145 19.09 -8.60 -6.34
CA GLU A 145 19.85 -9.05 -5.17
C GLU A 145 19.32 -8.45 -3.87
N LEU A 146 19.01 -7.15 -3.87
CA LEU A 146 18.40 -6.45 -2.73
C LEU A 146 17.09 -7.13 -2.34
N PHE A 147 16.23 -7.35 -3.34
CA PHE A 147 14.94 -7.96 -3.12
C PHE A 147 15.09 -9.38 -2.55
N ASN A 148 15.96 -10.21 -3.13
CA ASN A 148 16.26 -11.56 -2.64
C ASN A 148 16.83 -11.57 -1.22
N ALA A 149 17.72 -10.62 -0.88
CA ALA A 149 18.28 -10.48 0.46
C ALA A 149 17.18 -10.19 1.49
N LEU A 150 16.23 -9.31 1.17
CA LEU A 150 15.07 -9.04 2.04
C LEU A 150 14.19 -10.28 2.25
N ASN A 151 14.01 -11.12 1.22
CA ASN A 151 13.25 -12.36 1.42
C ASN A 151 13.99 -13.35 2.32
N LYS A 152 15.31 -13.49 2.17
CA LYS A 152 16.10 -14.32 3.09
C LYS A 152 16.00 -13.85 4.54
N LEU A 153 16.10 -12.53 4.75
CA LEU A 153 15.99 -11.94 6.08
C LEU A 153 14.60 -12.16 6.68
N GLY A 154 13.54 -11.86 5.92
CA GLY A 154 12.20 -12.06 6.46
C GLY A 154 11.79 -13.53 6.57
N TYR A 155 12.34 -14.45 5.78
CA TYR A 155 12.23 -15.89 6.03
C TYR A 155 12.77 -16.22 7.43
N THR A 156 14.00 -15.79 7.70
CA THR A 156 14.71 -16.08 8.94
C THR A 156 13.95 -15.57 10.16
N HIS A 157 13.36 -14.38 10.06
CA HIS A 157 12.59 -13.76 11.14
C HIS A 157 11.09 -14.05 11.09
N GLY A 158 10.60 -14.90 10.18
CA GLY A 158 9.19 -15.30 10.08
C GLY A 158 8.22 -14.20 9.58
N VAL A 159 8.72 -13.17 8.91
CA VAL A 159 7.95 -12.00 8.47
C VAL A 159 7.12 -12.32 7.22
N GLY A 160 5.87 -11.86 7.21
CA GLY A 160 5.03 -11.82 6.00
C GLY A 160 4.02 -12.96 5.83
N ARG A 161 3.76 -13.76 6.87
CA ARG A 161 2.62 -14.70 6.88
C ARG A 161 1.31 -13.93 6.92
N ILE A 162 0.43 -14.21 5.98
CA ILE A 162 -0.91 -13.62 5.89
C ILE A 162 -1.94 -14.74 5.67
N ASP A 163 -3.03 -14.73 6.42
CA ASP A 163 -4.20 -15.60 6.24
C ASP A 163 -5.44 -14.71 6.13
N ILE A 164 -6.11 -14.74 4.98
CA ILE A 164 -7.24 -13.86 4.69
C ILE A 164 -8.37 -14.61 4.00
N VAL A 165 -9.59 -14.09 4.18
CA VAL A 165 -10.73 -14.37 3.31
C VAL A 165 -10.90 -13.19 2.36
N GLU A 166 -10.63 -13.42 1.08
CA GLU A 166 -10.72 -12.43 0.02
C GLU A 166 -11.99 -12.60 -0.82
N ASN A 167 -12.36 -11.53 -1.54
CA ASN A 167 -13.45 -11.57 -2.51
C ASN A 167 -12.84 -11.70 -3.91
N ARG A 168 -13.12 -12.80 -4.61
CA ARG A 168 -12.76 -12.99 -6.02
C ARG A 168 -13.53 -12.01 -6.90
N PHE A 169 -12.93 -11.67 -8.04
CA PHE A 169 -13.57 -10.75 -8.99
C PHE A 169 -14.92 -11.28 -9.49
N ILE A 170 -15.03 -12.60 -9.61
CA ILE A 170 -16.27 -13.29 -10.00
C ILE A 170 -17.33 -13.38 -8.88
N GLY A 171 -17.14 -12.69 -7.75
CA GLY A 171 -18.12 -12.57 -6.66
C GLY A 171 -18.08 -13.67 -5.59
N LEU A 172 -17.16 -14.64 -5.70
CA LEU A 172 -16.99 -15.70 -4.70
C LEU A 172 -16.04 -15.27 -3.59
N LYS A 173 -16.27 -15.74 -2.36
CA LYS A 173 -15.27 -15.66 -1.30
C LYS A 173 -14.28 -16.82 -1.42
N SER A 174 -13.02 -16.54 -1.10
CA SER A 174 -11.95 -17.53 -1.07
C SER A 174 -11.07 -17.28 0.14
N ARG A 175 -10.65 -18.34 0.82
CA ARG A 175 -9.57 -18.23 1.80
C ARG A 175 -8.24 -18.48 1.08
N GLY A 176 -7.26 -17.62 1.36
CA GLY A 176 -5.90 -17.73 0.85
C GLY A 176 -4.92 -17.50 1.98
N CYS A 177 -3.91 -18.37 2.07
CA CYS A 177 -2.75 -18.17 2.92
C CYS A 177 -1.58 -17.75 2.03
N TYR A 178 -0.72 -16.85 2.50
CA TYR A 178 0.39 -16.31 1.73
C TYR A 178 1.67 -16.27 2.58
N ASP A 179 2.78 -16.81 2.05
CA ASP A 179 4.14 -16.59 2.58
C ASP A 179 5.25 -16.54 1.48
N CYS A 180 6.56 -16.71 1.80
CA CYS A 180 7.57 -15.78 1.27
C CYS A 180 9.05 -16.24 0.86
N THR A 181 9.27 -16.91 -0.29
CA THR A 181 10.26 -18.02 -0.51
C THR A 181 11.67 -18.11 0.15
N HIS A 182 12.03 -19.32 0.64
CA HIS A 182 13.40 -19.82 0.89
C HIS A 182 13.54 -21.25 0.33
N TYR A 183 14.45 -21.48 -0.64
CA TYR A 183 14.82 -22.85 -1.03
C TYR A 183 15.95 -23.35 -0.12
N PRO A 184 15.86 -24.54 0.51
CA PRO A 184 16.91 -25.06 1.35
C PRO A 184 18.20 -25.25 0.54
N SER A 185 19.30 -24.68 1.03
CA SER A 185 20.64 -25.10 0.65
C SER A 185 20.86 -26.52 1.18
N SER A 186 20.54 -27.54 0.38
CA SER A 186 21.05 -28.90 0.54
C SER A 186 22.07 -29.19 -0.56
N PRO A 187 23.15 -29.95 -0.30
CA PRO A 187 24.26 -30.06 -1.23
C PRO A 187 23.93 -31.04 -2.37
N VAL A 188 24.52 -30.80 -3.56
CA VAL A 188 24.55 -31.69 -4.75
C VAL A 188 23.21 -31.68 -5.53
N THR A 189 23.05 -31.28 -6.81
CA THR A 189 23.88 -31.23 -8.02
C THR A 189 23.23 -30.27 -9.05
N HIS A 190 24.03 -29.40 -9.67
CA HIS A 190 23.88 -28.76 -11.00
C HIS A 190 22.49 -28.65 -11.68
N TYR A 191 21.83 -27.49 -11.56
CA TYR A 191 21.05 -26.83 -12.63
C TYR A 191 21.02 -25.31 -12.38
N PRO A 192 21.35 -24.44 -13.36
CA PRO A 192 21.23 -22.99 -13.21
C PRO A 192 19.86 -22.54 -13.69
N VAL A 193 18.98 -22.10 -12.79
CA VAL A 193 17.75 -21.40 -13.20
C VAL A 193 17.31 -20.36 -12.17
N ALA A 194 17.47 -19.12 -12.60
CA ALA A 194 16.84 -17.84 -12.26
C ALA A 194 15.89 -17.71 -11.04
N ASN A 195 16.33 -16.86 -10.10
CA ASN A 195 15.61 -15.76 -9.44
C ASN A 195 14.07 -15.71 -9.60
N HIS A 196 13.32 -16.18 -8.59
CA HIS A 196 11.93 -15.79 -8.35
C HIS A 196 11.58 -15.88 -6.85
N VAL A 197 11.24 -14.74 -6.25
CA VAL A 197 10.67 -14.61 -4.90
C VAL A 197 9.80 -13.34 -4.87
N LEU A 198 8.69 -13.30 -4.11
CA LEU A 198 8.45 -12.31 -3.05
C LEU A 198 8.02 -13.12 -1.79
N ALA A 199 8.18 -12.57 -0.60
CA ALA A 199 7.10 -11.80 0.03
C ALA A 199 7.46 -11.10 1.34
N PRO A 200 8.47 -11.46 2.18
CA PRO A 200 8.75 -10.61 3.33
C PRO A 200 9.36 -9.32 2.82
N ALA A 201 10.07 -9.37 1.68
CA ALA A 201 10.53 -8.21 0.99
C ALA A 201 9.37 -7.26 0.71
N MET A 202 8.21 -7.72 0.23
CA MET A 202 7.04 -6.85 0.08
C MET A 202 6.49 -6.34 1.43
N THR A 203 6.39 -7.17 2.45
CA THR A 203 5.91 -6.72 3.77
C THR A 203 6.85 -5.66 4.38
N ILE A 204 8.15 -5.91 4.32
CA ILE A 204 9.22 -5.04 4.82
C ILE A 204 9.30 -3.75 4.01
N LEU A 205 9.35 -3.86 2.67
CA LEU A 205 9.39 -2.71 1.77
C LEU A 205 8.14 -1.86 1.91
N ARG A 206 6.95 -2.46 2.01
CA ARG A 206 5.71 -1.72 2.23
C ARG A 206 5.73 -0.98 3.57
N ALA A 207 6.20 -1.61 4.64
CA ALA A 207 6.31 -0.96 5.95
C ALA A 207 7.30 0.22 5.89
N ALA A 208 8.48 0.02 5.31
CA ALA A 208 9.50 1.06 5.17
C ALA A 208 9.03 2.21 4.26
N HIS A 209 8.44 1.88 3.12
CA HIS A 209 7.97 2.85 2.13
C HIS A 209 6.86 3.74 2.71
N LEU A 210 5.85 3.16 3.36
CA LEU A 210 4.78 3.94 3.99
C LEU A 210 5.26 4.85 5.13
N ASP A 211 6.31 4.44 5.85
CA ASP A 211 6.89 5.25 6.92
C ASP A 211 7.71 6.41 6.36
N LEU A 212 8.50 6.18 5.30
CA LEU A 212 9.19 7.26 4.58
C LEU A 212 8.20 8.27 3.99
N GLU A 213 7.10 7.78 3.41
CA GLU A 213 5.99 8.58 2.93
C GLU A 213 5.26 9.39 4.02
N GLY A 214 5.48 9.08 5.29
CA GLY A 214 5.06 9.95 6.38
C GLY A 214 5.99 11.13 6.64
N LEU A 215 7.27 11.00 6.30
CA LEU A 215 8.25 12.07 6.45
C LEU A 215 8.24 13.04 5.25
N VAL A 216 8.05 12.50 4.04
CA VAL A 216 8.41 13.20 2.80
C VAL A 216 7.22 13.64 1.92
N LEU A 217 6.01 13.15 2.19
CA LEU A 217 4.82 13.57 1.45
C LEU A 217 4.00 14.59 2.24
N ASP A 218 3.46 15.57 1.52
CA ASP A 218 2.42 16.44 2.02
C ASP A 218 1.21 15.63 2.51
N GLY A 219 0.62 16.04 3.64
CA GLY A 219 -0.46 15.31 4.29
C GLY A 219 -1.73 15.17 3.44
N GLN A 220 -2.08 16.18 2.64
CA GLN A 220 -3.27 16.13 1.78
C GLN A 220 -3.01 15.28 0.54
N VAL A 221 -1.83 15.39 -0.06
CA VAL A 221 -1.41 14.51 -1.16
C VAL A 221 -1.40 13.05 -0.72
N ARG A 222 -0.82 12.75 0.46
CA ARG A 222 -0.81 11.40 1.04
C ARG A 222 -2.23 10.86 1.25
N SER A 223 -3.12 11.68 1.82
CA SER A 223 -4.53 11.32 2.05
C SER A 223 -5.25 10.95 0.75
N LEU A 224 -5.11 11.75 -0.32
CA LEU A 224 -5.68 11.47 -1.63
C LEU A 224 -5.07 10.22 -2.27
N ARG A 225 -3.75 10.04 -2.14
CA ARG A 225 -3.04 8.84 -2.63
C ARG A 225 -3.62 7.60 -1.96
N ASP A 226 -3.75 7.59 -0.64
CA ASP A 226 -4.24 6.44 0.12
C ASP A 226 -5.71 6.09 -0.18
N GLN A 227 -6.58 7.10 -0.28
CA GLN A 227 -8.01 6.89 -0.51
C GLN A 227 -8.33 6.52 -1.97
N PHE A 228 -7.67 7.16 -2.92
CA PHE A 228 -8.02 7.03 -4.34
C PHE A 228 -7.00 6.17 -5.10
N VAL A 229 -5.71 6.55 -5.07
CA VAL A 229 -4.69 5.92 -5.92
C VAL A 229 -4.43 4.48 -5.48
N THR A 230 -4.06 4.26 -4.22
CA THR A 230 -3.71 2.93 -3.68
C THR A 230 -4.86 1.94 -3.82
N HIS A 231 -6.07 2.35 -3.45
CA HIS A 231 -7.25 1.49 -3.49
C HIS A 231 -7.61 1.07 -4.92
N ASN A 232 -7.81 2.04 -5.82
CA ASN A 232 -8.26 1.74 -7.18
C ASN A 232 -7.17 1.02 -7.98
N TRP A 233 -5.90 1.39 -7.81
CA TRP A 233 -4.79 0.67 -8.44
C TRP A 233 -4.79 -0.81 -8.06
N SER A 234 -4.94 -1.11 -6.76
CA SER A 234 -4.96 -2.49 -6.25
C SER A 234 -6.13 -3.29 -6.82
N ILE A 235 -7.32 -2.68 -6.94
CA ILE A 235 -8.50 -3.32 -7.53
C ILE A 235 -8.27 -3.65 -9.01
N LEU A 236 -7.73 -2.71 -9.78
CA LEU A 236 -7.47 -2.91 -11.21
C LEU A 236 -6.48 -4.06 -11.43
N LEU A 237 -5.40 -4.10 -10.67
CA LEU A 237 -4.43 -5.20 -10.73
C LEU A 237 -5.07 -6.54 -10.32
N TYR A 238 -5.80 -6.57 -9.22
CA TYR A 238 -6.44 -7.78 -8.73
C TYR A 238 -7.45 -8.36 -9.74
N ASN A 239 -8.24 -7.49 -10.37
CA ASN A 239 -9.26 -7.85 -11.36
C ASN A 239 -8.70 -8.14 -12.77
N GLY A 240 -7.39 -7.94 -12.99
CA GLY A 240 -6.74 -8.24 -14.27
C GLY A 240 -6.79 -7.11 -15.30
N TYR A 241 -7.19 -5.90 -14.91
CA TYR A 241 -7.19 -4.70 -15.75
C TYR A 241 -5.80 -4.06 -15.87
N TYR A 242 -4.75 -4.87 -15.99
CA TYR A 242 -3.39 -4.34 -16.10
C TYR A 242 -3.19 -3.53 -17.39
N PHE A 243 -3.85 -3.88 -18.50
CA PHE A 243 -3.69 -3.16 -19.77
C PHE A 243 -4.78 -2.12 -20.03
N SER A 244 -5.52 -1.70 -19.00
CA SER A 244 -6.62 -0.76 -19.18
C SER A 244 -6.18 0.71 -19.10
N PRO A 245 -6.91 1.64 -19.74
CA PRO A 245 -6.58 3.07 -19.72
C PRO A 245 -6.77 3.70 -18.33
N GLU A 246 -7.76 3.25 -17.54
CA GLU A 246 -7.95 3.75 -16.17
C GLU A 246 -6.79 3.38 -15.24
N ARG A 247 -6.12 2.25 -15.50
CA ARG A 247 -4.88 1.89 -14.84
C ARG A 247 -3.80 2.93 -15.23
N GLU A 248 -3.56 3.21 -16.51
CA GLU A 248 -2.58 4.26 -16.93
C GLU A 248 -2.79 5.60 -16.25
N PHE A 249 -4.03 6.04 -16.18
CA PHE A 249 -4.40 7.28 -15.52
C PHE A 249 -3.99 7.31 -14.03
N ILE A 250 -4.28 6.23 -13.30
CA ILE A 250 -3.93 6.12 -11.88
C ILE A 250 -2.41 5.96 -11.70
N GLU A 251 -1.73 5.23 -12.59
CA GLU A 251 -0.27 5.04 -12.54
C GLU A 251 0.47 6.37 -12.63
N ASN A 252 -0.01 7.29 -13.47
CA ASN A 252 0.59 8.63 -13.59
C ASN A 252 0.47 9.43 -12.29
N SER A 253 -0.65 9.29 -11.59
CA SER A 253 -0.85 9.90 -10.26
C SER A 253 0.09 9.28 -9.21
N LEU A 254 0.29 7.96 -9.27
CA LEU A 254 1.27 7.26 -8.43
C LEU A 254 2.69 7.79 -8.70
N LYS A 255 3.15 7.77 -9.96
CA LYS A 255 4.48 8.27 -10.36
C LYS A 255 4.70 9.72 -9.93
N PHE A 256 3.68 10.57 -10.03
CA PHE A 256 3.74 11.94 -9.54
C PHE A 256 3.97 12.00 -8.03
N SER A 257 3.20 11.24 -7.24
CA SER A 257 3.36 11.21 -5.78
C SER A 257 4.75 10.76 -5.36
N GLN A 258 5.38 9.85 -6.11
CA GLN A 258 6.66 9.25 -5.71
C GLN A 258 7.90 10.11 -5.99
N LYS A 259 7.79 11.20 -6.77
CA LYS A 259 8.96 12.03 -7.19
C LYS A 259 9.86 12.50 -6.04
N ARG A 260 9.27 12.77 -4.88
CA ARG A 260 9.96 13.29 -3.69
C ARG A 260 10.18 12.23 -2.62
N VAL A 261 9.82 10.97 -2.87
CA VAL A 261 9.97 9.89 -1.89
C VAL A 261 11.42 9.38 -1.93
N ASN A 262 12.31 10.20 -1.36
CA ASN A 262 13.75 9.99 -1.31
C ASN A 262 14.21 9.99 0.16
N GLY A 263 14.99 8.99 0.56
CA GLY A 263 15.49 8.92 1.93
C GLY A 263 15.86 7.51 2.35
N GLU A 264 16.09 7.34 3.65
CA GLU A 264 16.50 6.08 4.24
C GLU A 264 15.59 5.72 5.42
N VAL A 265 15.27 4.45 5.57
CA VAL A 265 14.48 3.91 6.68
C VAL A 265 15.23 2.76 7.33
N ARG A 266 15.40 2.85 8.65
CA ARG A 266 15.97 1.79 9.48
C ARG A 266 14.85 0.91 9.99
N VAL A 267 14.99 -0.40 9.78
CA VAL A 267 13.96 -1.40 10.12
C VAL A 267 14.61 -2.52 10.93
N ARG A 268 13.93 -2.93 11.99
CA ARG A 268 14.25 -4.11 12.81
C ARG A 268 13.32 -5.25 12.45
N LEU A 269 13.87 -6.41 12.11
CA LEU A 269 13.11 -7.63 11.86
C LEU A 269 13.16 -8.52 13.10
N TYR A 270 11.99 -8.85 13.64
CA TYR A 270 11.91 -9.65 14.86
C TYR A 270 10.59 -10.40 14.95
N LYS A 271 10.66 -11.73 15.18
CA LYS A 271 9.52 -12.61 15.50
C LYS A 271 8.24 -12.34 14.69
N GLY A 272 8.38 -12.33 13.37
CA GLY A 272 7.28 -12.19 12.42
C GLY A 272 6.92 -10.77 12.02
N SER A 273 7.57 -9.76 12.62
CA SER A 273 7.22 -8.35 12.40
C SER A 273 8.42 -7.49 11.96
N PRO A 274 8.22 -6.56 11.01
CA PRO A 274 9.12 -5.44 10.79
C PRO A 274 8.75 -4.26 11.70
N TYR A 275 9.73 -3.72 12.42
CA TYR A 275 9.59 -2.56 13.31
C TYR A 275 10.42 -1.40 12.76
N ILE A 276 9.82 -0.22 12.62
CA ILE A 276 10.58 0.95 12.16
C ILE A 276 11.38 1.54 13.33
N LEU A 277 12.68 1.73 13.11
CA LEU A 277 13.61 2.34 14.09
C LEU A 277 13.88 3.82 13.82
N GLY A 278 13.58 4.31 12.61
CA GLY A 278 13.72 5.70 12.23
C GLY A 278 13.75 5.89 10.73
N ARG A 279 13.47 7.10 10.29
CA ARG A 279 13.47 7.53 8.89
C ARG A 279 14.17 8.88 8.77
N SER A 280 14.92 9.09 7.69
CA SER A 280 15.60 10.35 7.40
C SER A 280 15.59 10.66 5.90
N SER A 281 15.52 11.93 5.53
CA SER A 281 15.69 12.39 4.16
C SER A 281 16.63 13.59 4.14
N SER A 282 17.58 13.59 3.20
CA SER A 282 18.48 14.73 2.97
C SER A 282 17.92 15.73 1.95
N THR A 283 16.95 15.31 1.13
CA THR A 283 16.38 16.14 0.06
C THR A 283 15.05 16.77 0.47
N GLU A 284 14.31 16.13 1.37
CA GLU A 284 12.99 16.58 1.79
C GLU A 284 13.01 17.10 3.23
N LYS A 285 12.42 18.28 3.43
CA LYS A 285 12.39 19.00 4.71
C LYS A 285 10.97 19.31 5.20
N LEU A 286 9.98 18.48 4.84
CA LEU A 286 8.60 18.69 5.29
C LEU A 286 8.43 18.46 6.79
N TYR A 287 9.31 17.66 7.39
CA TYR A 287 9.40 17.55 8.84
C TYR A 287 10.49 18.50 9.34
N ASP A 288 10.11 19.43 10.19
CA ASP A 288 11.01 20.30 10.94
C ASP A 288 10.91 19.95 12.43
N ALA A 289 12.06 19.70 13.07
CA ALA A 289 12.11 19.32 14.47
C ALA A 289 11.87 20.51 15.41
N GLU A 290 12.21 21.73 14.99
CA GLU A 290 11.97 22.95 15.77
C GLU A 290 10.50 23.34 15.72
N GLU A 291 9.86 23.32 14.55
CA GLU A 291 8.40 23.56 14.42
C GLU A 291 7.57 22.55 15.20
N ALA A 292 8.01 21.29 15.27
CA ALA A 292 7.32 20.22 15.99
C ALA A 292 7.65 20.16 17.49
N SER A 293 8.62 20.94 17.96
CA SER A 293 9.09 20.90 19.35
C SER A 293 8.02 21.44 20.30
N MET A 294 7.82 20.75 21.42
CA MET A 294 6.98 21.26 22.52
C MET A 294 7.77 22.16 23.48
N ASP A 295 9.09 22.19 23.34
CA ASP A 295 10.01 22.95 24.19
C ASP A 295 10.40 24.30 23.54
N SER A 296 10.04 24.52 22.28
CA SER A 296 10.27 25.75 21.52
C SER A 296 8.95 26.35 21.03
N LEU A 297 8.91 27.68 20.88
CA LEU A 297 7.80 28.42 20.27
C LEU A 297 8.30 29.34 19.14
N GLU A 298 9.55 29.18 18.69
CA GLU A 298 10.19 30.15 17.78
C GLU A 298 9.49 30.23 16.41
N ASP A 299 9.03 29.10 15.89
CA ASP A 299 8.44 29.00 14.55
C ASP A 299 6.92 28.69 14.54
N PHE A 300 6.28 28.64 15.71
CA PHE A 300 4.84 28.36 15.84
C PHE A 300 4.16 29.27 16.87
N GLU A 301 3.18 30.05 16.42
CA GLU A 301 2.39 30.94 17.27
C GLU A 301 1.12 30.22 17.77
N PRO A 302 1.00 29.88 19.07
CA PRO A 302 -0.14 29.10 19.57
C PRO A 302 -1.48 29.83 19.42
N THR A 303 -1.49 31.16 19.40
CA THR A 303 -2.73 31.95 19.31
C THR A 303 -3.47 31.75 17.99
N ASP A 304 -2.78 31.46 16.89
CA ASP A 304 -3.39 31.19 15.58
C ASP A 304 -4.34 29.97 15.62
N THR A 305 -4.02 28.98 16.45
CA THR A 305 -4.81 27.77 16.62
C THR A 305 -6.22 28.08 17.14
N THR A 306 -6.38 29.14 17.94
CA THR A 306 -7.69 29.57 18.45
C THR A 306 -8.65 29.94 17.31
N GLY A 307 -8.16 30.75 16.37
CA GLY A 307 -8.95 31.15 15.20
C GLY A 307 -9.24 29.98 14.26
N PHE A 308 -8.24 29.12 14.03
CA PHE A 308 -8.40 27.90 13.22
C PHE A 308 -9.48 26.96 13.78
N ILE A 309 -9.46 26.70 15.09
CA ILE A 309 -10.47 25.88 15.76
C ILE A 309 -11.84 26.54 15.66
N ALA A 310 -11.94 27.84 15.93
CA ALA A 310 -13.21 28.56 15.87
C ALA A 310 -13.87 28.42 14.48
N ILE A 311 -13.11 28.64 13.40
CA ILE A 311 -13.60 28.48 12.02
C ILE A 311 -13.97 27.03 11.72
N SER A 312 -13.10 26.08 12.06
CA SER A 312 -13.32 24.64 11.81
C SER A 312 -14.52 24.10 12.58
N SER A 313 -14.83 24.68 13.74
CA SER A 313 -15.95 24.27 14.59
C SER A 313 -17.33 24.68 14.05
N ILE A 314 -17.38 25.69 13.16
CA ILE A 314 -18.65 26.26 12.63
C ILE A 314 -19.56 25.15 12.08
N ARG A 315 -19.00 24.20 11.32
CA ARG A 315 -19.78 23.08 10.73
C ARG A 315 -20.48 22.22 11.79
N TYR A 316 -19.91 22.07 12.97
CA TYR A 316 -20.49 21.30 14.07
C TYR A 316 -21.51 22.12 14.85
N THR A 317 -21.25 23.40 15.06
CA THR A 317 -22.19 24.30 15.74
C THR A 317 -23.43 24.61 14.89
N SER A 318 -23.29 24.66 13.56
CA SER A 318 -24.39 24.92 12.62
C SER A 318 -25.20 23.66 12.28
N CYS A 319 -24.61 22.48 12.40
CA CYS A 319 -25.29 21.20 12.27
C CYS A 319 -25.24 20.45 13.61
N PRO A 320 -26.04 20.87 14.61
CA PRO A 320 -26.03 20.20 15.90
C PRO A 320 -26.43 18.74 15.71
N HIS A 321 -25.49 17.83 15.97
CA HIS A 321 -25.84 16.44 16.22
C HIS A 321 -26.74 16.43 17.46
N LYS A 322 -28.04 16.16 17.26
CA LYS A 322 -28.93 15.80 18.37
C LYS A 322 -28.26 14.66 19.13
N THR A 323 -27.67 14.95 20.28
CA THR A 323 -27.11 13.94 21.15
C THR A 323 -27.72 14.08 22.53
N ALA A 324 -28.34 12.97 22.93
CA ALA A 324 -28.84 12.60 24.24
C ALA A 324 -29.95 13.49 24.84
N GLU A 325 -31.19 13.00 24.77
CA GLU A 325 -32.17 13.24 25.82
C GLU A 325 -31.54 12.84 27.16
N THR A 326 -31.14 13.81 27.97
CA THR A 326 -30.91 13.61 29.39
C THR A 326 -32.23 13.10 30.00
N PRO A 327 -32.28 11.95 30.71
CA PRO A 327 -33.47 11.61 31.47
C PRO A 327 -33.67 12.71 32.51
N HIS A 328 -34.87 13.28 32.57
CA HIS A 328 -35.29 14.13 33.66
C HIS A 328 -35.04 13.41 34.99
N SER A 329 -34.01 13.80 35.74
CA SER A 329 -33.99 13.56 37.18
C SER A 329 -34.69 14.73 37.84
N GLU A 330 -35.83 14.43 38.44
CA GLU A 330 -36.66 15.32 39.22
C GLU A 330 -35.87 16.11 40.26
N SER A 331 -36.31 17.34 40.46
CA SER A 331 -35.84 18.27 41.47
C SER A 331 -35.97 17.71 42.89
N HIS A 332 -34.85 17.56 43.60
CA HIS A 332 -34.83 17.66 45.05
C HIS A 332 -33.96 18.84 45.49
N ASN A 333 -34.67 19.93 45.81
CA ASN A 333 -34.21 21.02 46.63
C ASN A 333 -33.60 20.50 47.94
N SER A 334 -32.35 20.84 48.21
CA SER A 334 -31.89 21.03 49.59
C SER A 334 -30.85 22.16 49.62
N ALA A 335 -31.12 23.11 50.52
CA ALA A 335 -30.48 24.41 50.69
C ALA A 335 -29.02 24.31 51.20
N PRO A 336 -28.22 25.41 51.14
CA PRO A 336 -26.78 25.35 51.33
C PRO A 336 -26.40 25.32 52.82
N ALA A 337 -25.48 24.42 53.19
CA ALA A 337 -24.87 24.39 54.52
C ALA A 337 -23.49 25.08 54.50
N THR A 338 -23.33 26.00 55.44
CA THR A 338 -22.19 26.87 55.76
C THR A 338 -20.89 26.11 56.05
N PRO A 339 -19.68 26.62 55.71
CA PRO A 339 -18.43 25.94 56.02
C PRO A 339 -18.05 26.15 57.49
N THR A 340 -17.80 25.05 58.22
CA THR A 340 -17.33 25.08 59.61
C THR A 340 -15.82 24.81 59.61
N ALA A 341 -15.06 25.68 60.29
CA ALA A 341 -13.63 25.62 60.48
C ALA A 341 -13.23 24.81 61.75
N HIS A 342 -11.94 24.44 61.79
CA HIS A 342 -11.15 23.85 62.89
C HIS A 342 -11.31 22.33 63.10
N GLN A 343 -10.24 21.54 63.34
CA GLN A 343 -9.07 21.79 64.18
C GLN A 343 -7.79 21.09 63.67
N ALA A 344 -6.67 21.79 63.80
CA ALA A 344 -5.31 21.26 63.81
C ALA A 344 -4.79 21.19 65.27
N HIS A 345 -3.88 20.25 65.54
CA HIS A 345 -3.11 20.12 66.78
C HIS A 345 -1.77 19.42 66.47
N PRO A 346 -0.70 19.58 67.27
CA PRO A 346 0.04 20.82 67.53
C PRO A 346 1.57 20.65 67.30
N GLU A 347 2.28 21.77 67.43
CA GLU A 347 3.72 21.99 67.20
C GLU A 347 4.67 21.32 68.21
N HIS A 348 5.92 21.05 67.76
CA HIS A 348 7.13 21.07 68.58
C HIS A 348 8.35 21.56 67.76
N SER A 349 9.17 22.43 68.35
CA SER A 349 10.13 23.35 67.68
C SER A 349 11.16 23.90 68.70
N PRO A 350 12.27 24.60 68.33
CA PRO A 350 13.00 24.71 67.05
C PRO A 350 14.55 24.51 67.18
N SER A 351 15.32 24.61 66.08
CA SER A 351 16.72 25.11 66.14
C SER A 351 17.20 25.83 64.86
N ALA A 352 17.77 27.02 65.07
CA ALA A 352 18.33 28.05 64.16
C ALA A 352 19.55 27.58 63.33
N GLU A 353 20.09 28.24 62.29
CA GLU A 353 20.54 29.64 62.03
C GLU A 353 20.65 29.83 60.48
N ALA A 354 20.23 30.92 59.81
CA ALA A 354 20.70 32.32 59.71
C ALA A 354 21.45 32.64 58.38
N GLY A 355 20.93 33.67 57.67
CA GLY A 355 21.64 34.56 56.72
C GLY A 355 21.30 34.35 55.23
N SER A 356 21.09 35.36 54.37
CA SER A 356 20.77 36.80 54.47
C SER A 356 20.61 37.33 53.01
N ASN A 357 19.70 38.27 52.79
CA ASN A 357 19.67 39.30 51.71
C ASN A 357 19.43 38.84 50.24
N SER A 358 18.67 39.52 49.37
CA SER A 358 17.91 40.79 49.46
C SER A 358 17.10 41.04 48.17
N THR A 359 15.89 41.60 48.36
CA THR A 359 15.18 42.63 47.55
C THR A 359 14.70 42.41 46.11
N THR A 360 13.37 42.33 46.00
CA THR A 360 12.50 42.74 44.88
C THR A 360 11.82 44.09 45.22
N PRO A 361 11.41 44.92 44.23
CA PRO A 361 10.39 45.96 44.42
C PRO A 361 9.21 45.79 43.39
N PRO A 362 8.08 46.52 43.48
CA PRO A 362 6.81 45.92 43.84
C PRO A 362 5.69 46.01 42.79
N ILE A 363 4.59 45.35 43.15
CA ILE A 363 3.26 45.29 42.54
C ILE A 363 2.60 46.67 42.44
N HIS A 364 1.94 46.96 41.31
CA HIS A 364 0.81 47.90 41.24
C HIS A 364 -0.48 47.15 40.88
N SER A 365 -1.39 47.11 41.84
CA SER A 365 -2.79 46.75 41.70
C SER A 365 -3.59 47.98 41.24
N ALA A 366 -4.44 47.83 40.22
CA ALA A 366 -5.55 48.73 39.97
C ALA A 366 -6.76 47.92 39.48
N SER A 367 -7.72 47.75 40.39
CA SER A 367 -9.09 47.34 40.15
C SER A 367 -9.93 48.53 39.66
N TYR A 368 -10.77 48.34 38.65
CA TYR A 368 -12.05 49.04 38.33
C TYR A 368 -12.46 48.47 36.96
N SER A 369 -13.69 48.20 36.55
CA SER A 369 -15.01 48.02 37.16
C SER A 369 -15.92 47.61 36.00
N ASP A 370 -16.76 46.62 36.26
CA ASP A 370 -18.03 46.28 35.61
C ASP A 370 -18.67 47.41 34.74
N SER A 371 -18.91 47.14 33.45
CA SER A 371 -20.08 47.69 32.76
C SER A 371 -20.46 46.91 31.49
N THR A 372 -21.61 46.25 31.60
CA THR A 372 -22.69 46.17 30.60
C THR A 372 -22.48 45.39 29.31
N ARG A 373 -22.97 44.14 29.37
CA ARG A 373 -23.90 43.50 28.41
C ARG A 373 -24.64 44.52 27.51
N ALA A 374 -24.45 44.41 26.19
CA ALA A 374 -25.32 45.05 25.21
C ALA A 374 -25.87 43.99 24.24
N GLU A 375 -27.19 43.98 24.15
CA GLU A 375 -28.04 43.05 23.43
C GLU A 375 -28.05 43.29 21.91
N TYR A 376 -28.40 42.23 21.19
CA TYR A 376 -28.57 42.17 19.75
C TYR A 376 -29.94 42.71 19.32
N SER A 377 -30.00 43.60 18.31
CA SER A 377 -30.94 43.48 17.17
C SER A 377 -30.76 44.55 16.09
N PRO A 378 -31.13 44.25 14.82
CA PRO A 378 -30.67 44.97 13.63
C PRO A 378 -31.64 46.09 13.20
N ARG A 379 -31.10 47.12 12.56
CA ARG A 379 -31.88 48.04 11.73
C ARG A 379 -31.33 48.08 10.30
N TYR A 380 -32.11 47.53 9.40
CA TYR A 380 -32.14 47.91 7.99
C TYR A 380 -32.46 49.41 7.90
N GLN A 381 -31.60 50.19 7.26
CA GLN A 381 -31.99 51.43 6.61
C GLN A 381 -31.18 51.60 5.32
N SER A 382 -31.94 51.73 4.23
CA SER A 382 -31.51 52.00 2.87
C SER A 382 -30.87 53.38 2.75
N ALA A 383 -29.77 53.46 2.02
CA ALA A 383 -29.41 54.66 1.26
C ALA A 383 -28.79 54.23 -0.05
N ALA A 384 -29.51 54.52 -1.13
CA ALA A 384 -29.02 54.52 -2.49
C ALA A 384 -28.02 55.68 -2.70
N ASP A 385 -27.33 55.61 -3.83
CA ASP A 385 -26.55 56.67 -4.49
C ASP A 385 -25.08 56.82 -4.08
N SER A 386 -24.22 56.03 -4.73
CA SER A 386 -23.20 56.58 -5.63
C SER A 386 -22.58 55.45 -6.46
N ALA A 387 -22.95 55.43 -7.74
CA ALA A 387 -22.33 54.62 -8.76
C ALA A 387 -20.90 55.13 -9.04
N SER A 388 -19.93 54.21 -9.12
CA SER A 388 -18.78 54.38 -10.00
C SER A 388 -18.51 53.05 -10.72
N ASP A 389 -18.40 53.19 -12.03
CA ASP A 389 -18.31 52.16 -13.06
C ASP A 389 -17.10 51.23 -12.91
N THR A 390 -17.33 49.93 -13.07
CA THR A 390 -16.66 49.10 -14.11
C THR A 390 -17.29 47.69 -14.19
N PRO A 391 -17.69 47.20 -15.37
CA PRO A 391 -18.48 45.97 -15.47
C PRO A 391 -17.64 44.68 -15.51
N TYR A 392 -18.05 43.71 -14.70
CA TYR A 392 -17.74 42.30 -14.89
C TYR A 392 -18.33 41.81 -16.22
N ARG A 393 -17.49 41.24 -17.09
CA ARG A 393 -17.91 40.60 -18.34
C ARG A 393 -18.08 39.10 -18.12
N THR A 394 -19.31 38.67 -17.86
CA THR A 394 -19.78 37.29 -18.11
C THR A 394 -20.62 37.29 -19.38
N THR A 395 -20.19 36.56 -20.41
CA THR A 395 -21.05 36.21 -21.55
C THR A 395 -20.88 34.74 -21.88
N GLN A 396 -22.01 34.03 -21.84
CA GLN A 396 -22.25 32.62 -22.17
C GLN A 396 -21.77 32.22 -23.58
N PRO A 397 -21.54 30.92 -23.84
CA PRO A 397 -21.24 30.42 -25.19
C PRO A 397 -22.50 30.45 -26.08
N PRO A 398 -22.37 30.80 -27.38
CA PRO A 398 -23.52 30.83 -28.28
C PRO A 398 -23.94 29.43 -28.75
N ALA A 399 -25.25 29.27 -28.90
CA ALA A 399 -25.93 28.11 -29.45
C ALA A 399 -25.62 27.91 -30.96
N LEU A 400 -25.45 26.66 -31.37
CA LEU A 400 -25.28 26.24 -32.76
C LEU A 400 -26.63 26.29 -33.51
N SER A 401 -26.67 27.09 -34.58
CA SER A 401 -27.75 27.11 -35.56
C SER A 401 -27.55 26.02 -36.62
N THR A 402 -28.66 25.47 -37.07
CA THR A 402 -28.80 24.39 -38.06
C THR A 402 -28.76 24.87 -39.51
N ASP A 403 -28.35 23.95 -40.39
CA ASP A 403 -28.74 23.71 -41.80
C ASP A 403 -27.71 24.04 -42.92
N PRO A 404 -27.80 23.45 -44.14
CA PRO A 404 -27.15 22.17 -44.49
C PRO A 404 -26.32 22.23 -45.80
N GLY A 405 -25.43 21.26 -46.03
CA GLY A 405 -25.06 20.89 -47.41
C GLY A 405 -23.59 20.55 -47.68
N THR A 406 -23.44 19.42 -48.38
CA THR A 406 -22.30 18.87 -49.15
C THR A 406 -21.23 18.05 -48.42
N PRO A 407 -20.88 16.86 -48.95
CA PRO A 407 -20.25 15.77 -48.20
C PRO A 407 -18.72 15.85 -48.30
N VAL A 408 -18.03 15.50 -47.21
CA VAL A 408 -16.58 15.29 -47.24
C VAL A 408 -16.28 13.92 -46.62
N ASP A 409 -15.55 13.13 -47.39
CA ASP A 409 -15.22 11.73 -47.18
C ASP A 409 -14.62 11.42 -45.80
N ALA A 410 -15.01 10.28 -45.24
CA ALA A 410 -14.48 9.73 -43.99
C ALA A 410 -13.08 9.13 -44.22
N PRO A 411 -12.05 9.51 -43.44
CA PRO A 411 -10.81 8.76 -43.41
C PRO A 411 -10.90 7.60 -42.42
N THR A 412 -10.57 6.43 -42.95
CA THR A 412 -10.36 5.14 -42.30
C THR A 412 -9.29 5.18 -41.21
N SER A 413 -9.48 4.32 -40.20
CA SER A 413 -8.57 4.03 -39.10
C SER A 413 -7.18 3.59 -39.55
N THR A 414 -6.12 4.19 -38.99
CA THR A 414 -4.88 3.53 -38.54
C THR A 414 -4.01 4.55 -37.78
N ASP A 415 -3.15 4.02 -36.89
CA ASP A 415 -2.01 4.66 -36.22
C ASP A 415 -2.21 5.15 -34.77
N TYR A 416 -2.38 4.18 -33.86
CA TYR A 416 -1.85 4.29 -32.50
C TYR A 416 -0.56 3.44 -32.43
N GLU A 417 0.60 4.05 -32.63
CA GLU A 417 1.89 3.42 -32.34
C GLU A 417 2.11 3.38 -30.82
N TYR A 418 2.09 2.17 -30.24
CA TYR A 418 2.60 1.91 -28.90
C TYR A 418 4.13 1.84 -28.95
N ALA A 419 4.81 2.93 -28.60
CA ALA A 419 6.25 2.92 -28.38
C ALA A 419 6.57 2.49 -26.94
N LEU A 420 6.85 1.19 -26.74
CA LEU A 420 7.56 0.70 -25.55
C LEU A 420 9.06 1.03 -25.70
N ALA A 421 9.47 2.21 -25.23
CA ALA A 421 10.89 2.55 -25.12
C ALA A 421 11.40 2.23 -23.71
N TYR A 422 12.21 1.17 -23.60
CA TYR A 422 13.16 1.01 -22.50
C TYR A 422 14.50 1.62 -22.92
N PRO A 423 15.21 2.35 -22.05
CA PRO A 423 16.54 2.87 -22.38
C PRO A 423 17.57 1.73 -22.39
N GLU A 424 18.18 1.49 -23.55
CA GLU A 424 19.38 0.66 -23.68
C GLU A 424 20.56 1.38 -23.01
N SER A 425 21.16 0.72 -22.01
CA SER A 425 22.48 1.11 -21.52
C SER A 425 23.54 0.62 -22.52
N THR A 426 24.24 1.57 -23.13
CA THR A 426 25.35 1.31 -24.02
C THR A 426 26.57 0.86 -23.20
N ASN A 427 26.89 -0.43 -23.27
CA ASN A 427 28.24 -0.91 -22.98
C ASN A 427 28.66 -1.87 -24.09
N THR A 428 29.32 -1.30 -25.09
CA THR A 428 29.92 -1.97 -26.24
C THR A 428 31.13 -2.78 -25.79
N VAL A 429 31.03 -4.11 -25.84
CA VAL A 429 32.21 -4.98 -25.96
C VAL A 429 31.98 -5.94 -27.11
N ALA A 430 32.68 -5.68 -28.21
CA ALA A 430 32.69 -6.53 -29.39
C ALA A 430 33.26 -7.92 -29.06
N ARG A 431 32.50 -8.99 -29.38
CA ARG A 431 33.07 -10.32 -29.60
C ARG A 431 32.40 -11.00 -30.79
N THR A 432 33.25 -11.31 -31.75
CA THR A 432 33.05 -12.07 -32.99
C THR A 432 32.48 -13.46 -32.74
N ALA A 433 31.51 -13.87 -33.56
CA ALA A 433 31.02 -15.25 -33.64
C ALA A 433 32.05 -16.19 -34.27
N PRO A 434 31.97 -17.49 -33.93
CA PRO A 434 32.04 -18.51 -34.96
C PRO A 434 30.85 -19.47 -34.91
N THR A 435 30.37 -19.75 -36.11
CA THR A 435 29.49 -20.83 -36.54
C THR A 435 30.03 -22.19 -36.12
N GLU A 436 29.17 -23.08 -35.59
CA GLU A 436 29.20 -24.52 -35.92
C GLU A 436 27.94 -25.23 -35.41
N LEU A 437 27.27 -25.95 -36.32
CA LEU A 437 26.24 -26.95 -36.02
C LEU A 437 26.90 -28.15 -35.32
N SER A 438 26.28 -28.69 -34.28
CA SER A 438 26.56 -30.07 -33.84
C SER A 438 25.30 -30.74 -33.27
N THR A 439 24.94 -31.83 -33.93
CA THR A 439 23.97 -32.87 -33.54
C THR A 439 24.47 -33.67 -32.34
N ALA A 440 23.63 -33.90 -31.31
CA ALA A 440 23.88 -34.87 -30.24
C ALA A 440 22.60 -35.72 -30.03
N THR A 441 22.45 -36.84 -30.73
CA THR A 441 22.68 -38.23 -30.27
C THR A 441 22.27 -38.57 -28.83
N ALA A 442 21.37 -39.54 -28.74
CA ALA A 442 20.89 -40.21 -27.55
C ALA A 442 21.97 -41.10 -26.92
N HIS A 443 22.03 -41.14 -25.59
CA HIS A 443 22.70 -42.19 -24.84
C HIS A 443 21.77 -42.70 -23.72
N THR A 444 21.42 -43.97 -23.87
CA THR A 444 20.96 -44.89 -22.83
C THR A 444 22.12 -45.28 -21.91
N ALA A 445 21.87 -45.36 -20.61
CA ALA A 445 22.61 -46.25 -19.70
C ALA A 445 21.71 -46.59 -18.50
N GLU A 446 21.90 -47.81 -18.03
CA GLU A 446 21.07 -48.69 -17.19
C GLU A 446 20.60 -48.16 -15.83
#